data_AF-A0A975DT91-F1
#
_entry.id   AF-A0A975DT91-F1
#
_cell.length_a   1.000
_cell.length_b   1.000
_cell.length_c   1.000
_cell.angle_alpha   90.00
_cell.angle_beta   90.00
_cell.angle_gamma   90.00
#
_symmetry.space_group_name_H-M   'P 1'
#
loop_
_entity.id
_entity.type
_entity.pdbx_description
1 polymer ?
#
loop_
_entity_poly.entity_id
_entity_poly.type
_entity_poly.pdbx_seq_one_letter_code
_entity_poly.pdbx_strand_id
1 'polypeptide(L)'
;MTDPFDAERLMERLATGDRDALRGLYDATAPRMYGIALRILRDEAPARAATRTLYLDLFADVAAFGPPDRLVDRMAARVRAHALDAARGRAESGTGFEPFEVDDEADDPLASPERPPALLKLLTCLGQLPEDRRRMLLLAYYDGWSRDALSIYLDAPPHAVNTWIWRSVAELDACLQS
;
A
#
# COMPACT_ATOMS: atom_id res chain seq x y z
N MET A 1 18.31 2.73 8.39
CA MET A 1 18.07 3.08 9.80
C MET A 1 17.19 1.98 10.34
N THR A 2 17.80 1.09 11.11
CA THR A 2 17.29 -0.26 11.43
C THR A 2 17.01 -0.29 12.93
N ASP A 3 15.73 -0.39 13.35
CA ASP A 3 15.22 -1.00 14.62
C ASP A 3 13.71 -0.71 14.82
N PRO A 4 12.87 -1.47 15.60
CA PRO A 4 13.17 -2.38 16.72
C PRO A 4 12.45 -3.76 16.70
N PHE A 5 12.11 -4.27 15.53
CA PHE A 5 11.73 -5.67 15.37
C PHE A 5 12.89 -6.35 14.69
N ASP A 6 13.57 -7.25 15.40
CA ASP A 6 14.37 -8.29 14.77
C ASP A 6 13.40 -9.08 13.88
N ALA A 7 13.28 -8.65 12.61
CA ALA A 7 12.26 -9.11 11.70
C ALA A 7 12.44 -10.59 11.40
N GLU A 8 13.69 -11.06 11.40
CA GLU A 8 14.04 -12.46 11.29
C GLU A 8 13.46 -13.25 12.46
N ARG A 9 13.77 -12.82 13.69
CA ARG A 9 13.21 -13.45 14.90
C ARG A 9 11.69 -13.33 15.00
N LEU A 10 11.11 -12.23 14.52
CA LEU A 10 9.66 -12.06 14.46
C LEU A 10 9.04 -13.10 13.52
N MET A 11 9.59 -13.28 12.32
CA MET A 11 9.08 -14.26 11.37
C MET A 11 9.29 -15.70 11.84
N GLU A 12 10.41 -16.01 12.50
CA GLU A 12 10.61 -17.32 13.13
C GLU A 12 9.53 -17.62 14.18
N ARG A 13 9.20 -16.64 15.02
CA ARG A 13 8.13 -16.78 16.02
C ARG A 13 6.76 -16.91 15.35
N LEU A 14 6.48 -16.14 14.30
CA LEU A 14 5.24 -16.27 13.53
C LEU A 14 5.13 -17.65 12.86
N ALA A 15 6.23 -18.20 12.34
CA ALA A 15 6.28 -19.52 11.72
C ALA A 15 5.98 -20.65 12.72
N THR A 16 6.26 -20.44 14.01
CA THR A 16 5.91 -21.38 15.08
C THR A 16 4.49 -21.18 15.64
N GLY A 17 3.73 -20.22 15.12
CA GLY A 17 2.36 -19.92 15.54
C GLY A 17 2.25 -19.07 16.82
N ASP A 18 3.31 -18.35 17.18
CA ASP A 18 3.34 -17.45 18.33
C ASP A 18 2.34 -16.29 18.17
N ARG A 19 1.30 -16.31 19.02
CA ARG A 19 0.23 -15.30 18.99
C ARG A 19 0.66 -13.94 19.53
N ASP A 20 1.62 -13.91 20.46
CA ASP A 20 2.12 -12.66 21.03
C ASP A 20 2.98 -11.92 20.02
N ALA A 21 3.76 -12.66 19.22
CA ALA A 21 4.49 -12.13 18.07
C ALA A 21 3.53 -11.51 17.03
N LEU A 22 2.45 -12.22 16.68
CA LEU A 22 1.42 -11.70 15.78
C LEU A 22 0.74 -10.47 16.36
N ARG A 23 0.42 -10.47 17.66
CA ARG A 23 -0.22 -9.35 18.33
C ARG A 23 0.65 -8.10 18.30
N GLY A 24 1.94 -8.23 18.64
CA GLY A 24 2.88 -7.11 18.59
C GLY A 24 3.03 -6.54 17.18
N LEU A 25 3.08 -7.40 16.16
CA LEU A 25 3.11 -6.97 14.77
C LEU A 25 1.80 -6.28 14.36
N TYR A 26 0.66 -6.83 14.76
CA TYR A 26 -0.66 -6.24 14.50
C TYR A 26 -0.76 -4.84 15.08
N ASP A 27 -0.48 -4.67 16.38
CA ASP A 27 -0.59 -3.37 17.05
C ASP A 27 0.34 -2.33 16.41
N ALA A 28 1.51 -2.73 15.89
CA ALA A 28 2.45 -1.84 15.21
C ALA A 28 2.08 -1.49 13.76
N THR A 29 1.39 -2.37 13.03
CA THR A 29 1.21 -2.22 11.57
C THR A 29 -0.24 -2.07 11.13
N ALA A 30 -1.21 -2.45 11.96
CA ALA A 30 -2.63 -2.47 11.60
C ALA A 30 -3.17 -1.09 11.20
N PRO A 31 -2.83 0.04 11.88
CA PRO A 31 -3.28 1.36 11.45
C PRO A 31 -2.87 1.68 10.01
N ARG A 32 -1.61 1.39 9.65
CA ARG A 32 -1.09 1.59 8.29
C ARG A 32 -1.78 0.70 7.26
N MET A 33 -1.96 -0.59 7.56
CA MET A 33 -2.60 -1.53 6.63
C MET A 33 -4.08 -1.19 6.43
N TYR A 34 -4.76 -0.78 7.49
CA TYR A 34 -6.12 -0.31 7.45
C TYR A 34 -6.26 0.97 6.63
N GLY A 35 -5.37 1.95 6.81
CA GLY A 35 -5.35 3.18 6.00
C GLY A 35 -5.22 2.90 4.50
N ILE A 36 -4.36 1.96 4.11
CA ILE A 36 -4.24 1.52 2.71
C ILE A 36 -5.56 0.95 2.19
N ALA A 37 -6.18 0.04 2.94
CA ALA A 37 -7.44 -0.59 2.55
C ALA A 37 -8.59 0.44 2.47
N LEU A 38 -8.67 1.34 3.45
CA LEU A 38 -9.69 2.37 3.56
C LEU A 38 -9.61 3.36 2.40
N ARG A 39 -8.41 3.75 1.97
CA ARG A 39 -8.22 4.64 0.82
C ARG A 39 -8.79 4.05 -0.48
N ILE A 40 -8.57 2.76 -0.69
CA ILE A 40 -9.01 2.04 -1.90
C ILE A 40 -10.51 1.80 -1.87
N LEU A 41 -11.02 1.30 -0.74
CA LEU A 41 -12.41 0.83 -0.62
C LEU A 41 -13.40 1.93 -0.25
N ARG A 42 -12.93 2.99 0.40
CA ARG A 42 -13.72 4.14 0.88
C ARG A 42 -14.93 3.75 1.75
N ASP A 43 -14.82 2.62 2.42
CA ASP A 43 -15.85 2.05 3.28
C ASP A 43 -15.17 1.26 4.40
N GLU A 44 -15.55 1.54 5.64
CA GLU A 44 -14.89 0.98 6.81
C GLU A 44 -15.05 -0.53 6.90
N ALA A 45 -16.25 -1.06 6.61
CA ALA A 45 -16.55 -2.47 6.78
C ALA A 45 -15.67 -3.38 5.89
N PRO A 46 -15.61 -3.18 4.57
CA PRO A 46 -14.73 -3.96 3.71
C PRO A 46 -13.26 -3.64 3.97
N ALA A 47 -12.89 -2.42 4.38
CA ALA A 47 -11.50 -2.09 4.71
C ALA A 47 -11.01 -2.86 5.95
N ARG A 48 -11.83 -2.93 7.01
CA ARG A 48 -11.55 -3.75 8.20
C ARG A 48 -11.45 -5.23 7.82
N ALA A 49 -12.35 -5.71 6.94
CA ALA A 49 -12.32 -7.08 6.46
C ALA A 49 -11.04 -7.41 5.68
N ALA A 50 -10.64 -6.57 4.71
CA ALA A 50 -9.41 -6.75 3.94
C ALA A 50 -8.16 -6.75 4.84
N THR A 51 -8.12 -5.85 5.82
CA THR A 51 -7.05 -5.80 6.83
C THR A 51 -7.02 -7.08 7.67
N ARG A 52 -8.18 -7.58 8.11
CA ARG A 52 -8.27 -8.84 8.86
C ARG A 52 -7.79 -10.02 8.02
N THR A 53 -8.21 -10.10 6.76
CA THR A 53 -7.78 -11.15 5.82
C THR A 53 -6.27 -11.14 5.63
N LEU A 54 -5.64 -9.96 5.53
CA LEU A 54 -4.17 -9.85 5.49
C LEU A 54 -3.50 -10.57 6.68
N TYR A 55 -3.96 -10.33 7.91
CA TYR A 55 -3.36 -10.96 9.09
C TYR A 55 -3.69 -12.45 9.20
N LEU A 56 -4.85 -12.88 8.70
CA LEU A 56 -5.17 -14.31 8.59
C LEU A 56 -4.26 -15.01 7.58
N ASP A 57 -4.03 -14.41 6.41
CA ASP A 57 -3.07 -14.91 5.42
C ASP A 57 -1.66 -15.01 6.01
N LEU A 58 -1.23 -13.97 6.74
CA LEU A 58 0.08 -13.92 7.38
C LEU A 58 0.27 -15.02 8.42
N PHE A 59 -0.76 -15.25 9.25
CA PHE A 59 -0.72 -16.31 10.25
C PHE A 59 -0.79 -17.71 9.63
N ALA A 60 -1.48 -17.85 8.50
CA ALA A 60 -1.59 -19.12 7.79
C ALA A 60 -0.27 -19.52 7.10
N ASP A 61 0.42 -18.56 6.48
CA ASP A 61 1.70 -18.80 5.80
C ASP A 61 2.56 -17.53 5.82
N VAL A 62 3.41 -17.40 6.84
CA VAL A 62 4.37 -16.30 6.95
C VAL A 62 5.44 -16.36 5.86
N ALA A 63 5.81 -17.55 5.37
CA ALA A 63 6.86 -17.72 4.37
C ALA A 63 6.44 -17.14 3.01
N ALA A 64 5.14 -17.14 2.69
CA ALA A 64 4.60 -16.50 1.48
C ALA A 64 4.82 -14.98 1.43
N PHE A 65 5.08 -14.33 2.57
CA PHE A 65 5.35 -12.90 2.62
C PHE A 65 6.79 -12.57 2.17
N GLY A 66 7.69 -13.55 2.11
CA GLY A 66 9.05 -13.37 1.62
C GLY A 66 10.06 -13.07 2.74
N PRO A 67 11.19 -12.43 2.42
CA PRO A 67 12.26 -12.25 3.38
C PRO A 67 11.92 -11.22 4.47
N PRO A 68 12.56 -11.30 5.65
CA PRO A 68 12.16 -10.51 6.83
C PRO A 68 12.24 -9.01 6.62
N ASP A 69 13.26 -8.56 5.87
CA ASP A 69 13.51 -7.16 5.56
C ASP A 69 12.39 -6.51 4.73
N ARG A 70 11.56 -7.30 4.05
CA ARG A 70 10.47 -6.84 3.19
C ARG A 70 9.08 -7.15 3.72
N LEU A 71 8.97 -7.70 4.94
CA LEU A 71 7.69 -8.18 5.48
C LEU A 71 6.59 -7.10 5.41
N VAL A 72 6.87 -5.90 5.89
CA VAL A 72 5.89 -4.80 5.94
C VAL A 72 5.48 -4.35 4.53
N ASP A 73 6.43 -4.27 3.60
CA ASP A 73 6.14 -3.89 2.21
C ASP A 73 5.26 -4.94 1.51
N ARG A 74 5.51 -6.21 1.83
CA ARG A 74 4.76 -7.36 1.29
C ARG A 74 3.36 -7.43 1.89
N MET A 75 3.20 -7.08 3.17
CA MET A 75 1.90 -6.88 3.81
C MET A 75 1.12 -5.75 3.14
N ALA A 76 1.75 -4.60 2.90
CA ALA A 76 1.13 -3.47 2.21
C ALA A 76 0.67 -3.84 0.79
N ALA A 77 1.49 -4.58 0.03
CA ALA A 77 1.12 -5.08 -1.29
C ALA A 77 -0.06 -6.07 -1.23
N ARG A 78 -0.10 -6.96 -0.23
CA ARG A 78 -1.15 -7.96 -0.07
C ARG A 78 -2.49 -7.33 0.35
N VAL A 79 -2.51 -6.40 1.32
CA VAL A 79 -3.77 -5.72 1.71
C VAL A 79 -4.31 -4.86 0.56
N ARG A 80 -3.44 -4.23 -0.23
CA ARG A 80 -3.84 -3.51 -1.45
C ARG A 80 -4.49 -4.45 -2.46
N ALA A 81 -3.97 -5.66 -2.65
CA ALA A 81 -4.58 -6.65 -3.53
C ALA A 81 -5.98 -7.05 -3.05
N HIS A 82 -6.13 -7.38 -1.76
CA HIS A 82 -7.43 -7.68 -1.15
C HIS A 82 -8.44 -6.55 -1.33
N ALA A 83 -8.01 -5.30 -1.13
CA ALA A 83 -8.86 -4.13 -1.29
C ALA A 83 -9.29 -3.91 -2.75
N LEU A 84 -8.37 -4.08 -3.71
CA LEU A 84 -8.71 -3.96 -5.13
C LEU A 84 -9.68 -5.07 -5.59
N ASP A 85 -9.51 -6.30 -5.11
CA ASP A 85 -10.39 -7.40 -5.47
C ASP A 85 -11.79 -7.23 -4.85
N ALA A 86 -11.88 -6.75 -3.62
CA ALA A 86 -13.15 -6.38 -3.01
C ALA A 86 -13.84 -5.21 -3.75
N ALA A 87 -13.08 -4.21 -4.22
CA ALA A 87 -13.62 -3.11 -5.01
C ALA A 87 -14.19 -3.58 -6.37
N ARG A 88 -13.54 -4.55 -7.03
CA ARG A 88 -14.04 -5.18 -8.27
C ARG A 88 -15.37 -5.90 -8.05
N GLY A 89 -15.47 -6.72 -7.00
CA GLY A 89 -16.72 -7.42 -6.67
C GLY A 89 -17.88 -6.46 -6.36
N ARG A 90 -17.60 -5.27 -5.81
CA ARG A 90 -18.62 -4.22 -5.58
C ARG A 90 -19.10 -3.58 -6.89
N ALA A 91 -18.20 -3.29 -7.81
CA ALA A 91 -18.54 -2.75 -9.14
C ALA A 91 -19.43 -3.73 -9.93
N GLU A 92 -19.15 -5.03 -9.83
CA GLU A 92 -19.98 -6.09 -10.43
C GLU A 92 -21.36 -6.22 -9.75
N SER A 93 -21.46 -5.88 -8.46
CA SER A 93 -22.70 -5.96 -7.66
C SER A 93 -23.59 -4.71 -7.74
N GLY A 94 -23.20 -3.68 -8.52
CA GLY A 94 -24.03 -2.51 -8.80
C GLY A 94 -24.25 -1.53 -7.63
N THR A 95 -23.56 -1.69 -6.50
CA THR A 95 -23.64 -0.75 -5.37
C THR A 95 -22.70 0.43 -5.61
N GLY A 96 -23.30 1.50 -6.14
CA GLY A 96 -22.65 2.76 -6.51
C GLY A 96 -21.66 3.29 -5.47
N PHE A 97 -20.59 3.85 -6.02
CA PHE A 97 -19.51 4.53 -5.34
C PHE A 97 -20.02 5.90 -4.85
N GLU A 98 -20.31 6.04 -3.56
CA GLU A 98 -20.64 7.35 -2.98
C GLU A 98 -19.37 8.07 -2.50
N PRO A 99 -19.29 9.41 -2.66
CA PRO A 99 -18.18 10.18 -2.14
C PRO A 99 -18.18 10.20 -0.60
N PHE A 100 -17.11 9.71 0.00
CA PHE A 100 -16.76 10.00 1.39
C PHE A 100 -15.50 10.87 1.39
N GLU A 101 -15.56 12.00 2.08
CA GLU A 101 -14.39 12.82 2.38
C GLU A 101 -13.56 12.06 3.41
N VAL A 102 -12.43 11.50 2.96
CA VAL A 102 -11.38 11.11 3.90
C VAL A 102 -10.83 12.41 4.44
N ASP A 103 -11.02 12.65 5.73
CA ASP A 103 -10.44 13.78 6.44
C ASP A 103 -8.91 13.72 6.25
N ASP A 104 -8.39 14.58 5.37
CA ASP A 104 -6.98 14.63 4.92
C ASP A 104 -6.02 14.99 6.08
N GLU A 105 -6.55 15.41 7.23
CA GLU A 105 -5.76 16.04 8.30
C GLU A 105 -5.22 15.10 9.38
N ALA A 106 -5.76 13.88 9.54
CA ALA A 106 -5.40 13.06 10.71
C ALA A 106 -4.18 12.16 10.52
N ASP A 107 -3.80 11.80 9.28
CA ASP A 107 -2.72 10.83 9.05
C ASP A 107 -2.11 10.91 7.63
N ASP A 108 -2.08 12.09 6.99
CA ASP A 108 -1.29 12.28 5.77
C ASP A 108 0.20 12.38 6.16
N PRO A 109 1.04 11.37 5.83
CA PRO A 109 2.47 11.43 6.10
C PRO A 109 3.14 12.61 5.38
N LEU A 110 2.50 13.13 4.32
CA LEU A 110 2.93 14.32 3.58
C LEU A 110 2.56 15.63 4.31
N ALA A 111 1.56 15.65 5.18
CA ALA A 111 1.13 16.82 5.95
C ALA A 111 1.84 16.96 7.31
N SER A 112 2.53 15.92 7.79
CA SER A 112 3.27 15.97 9.07
C SER A 112 4.36 17.06 9.07
N PRO A 113 4.47 17.88 10.13
CA PRO A 113 5.50 18.92 10.25
C PRO A 113 6.92 18.35 10.36
N GLU A 114 7.07 17.12 10.85
CA GLU A 114 8.35 16.40 10.90
C GLU A 114 8.38 15.33 9.81
N ARG A 115 8.71 15.74 8.58
CA ARG A 115 8.91 14.79 7.49
C ARG A 115 10.25 14.07 7.68
N PRO A 116 10.28 12.73 7.75
CA PRO A 116 11.53 12.01 7.83
C PRO A 116 12.39 12.29 6.59
N PRO A 117 13.73 12.30 6.71
CA PRO A 117 14.61 12.63 5.59
C PRO A 117 14.41 11.72 4.38
N ALA A 118 14.04 10.46 4.61
CA ALA A 118 13.68 9.53 3.55
C ALA A 118 12.44 9.99 2.74
N LEU A 119 11.42 10.53 3.41
CA LEU A 119 10.23 11.05 2.76
C LEU A 119 10.54 12.33 1.97
N LEU A 120 11.37 13.23 2.52
CA LEU A 120 11.81 14.42 1.80
C LEU A 120 12.58 14.09 0.52
N LYS A 121 13.47 13.08 0.58
CA LYS A 121 14.20 12.59 -0.61
C LYS A 121 13.24 12.02 -1.65
N LEU A 122 12.27 11.19 -1.22
CA LEU A 122 11.24 10.65 -2.11
C LEU A 122 10.42 11.77 -2.78
N LEU A 123 9.98 12.78 -2.02
CA LEU A 123 9.21 13.90 -2.57
C LEU A 123 10.02 14.72 -3.57
N THR A 124 11.31 14.90 -3.30
CA THR A 124 12.24 15.57 -4.22
C THR A 124 12.35 14.79 -5.53
N CYS A 125 12.58 13.47 -5.47
CA CYS A 125 12.66 12.61 -6.65
C CYS A 125 11.33 12.55 -7.42
N LEU A 126 10.19 12.47 -6.72
CA LEU A 126 8.86 12.57 -7.33
C LEU A 126 8.67 13.91 -8.06
N GLY A 127 9.22 15.00 -7.53
CA GLY A 127 9.19 16.31 -8.17
C GLY A 127 10.03 16.43 -9.44
N GLN A 128 10.99 15.52 -9.66
CA GLN A 128 11.80 15.49 -10.89
C GLN A 128 11.10 14.76 -12.05
N LEU A 129 10.11 13.93 -11.76
CA LEU A 129 9.32 13.26 -12.80
C LEU A 129 8.42 14.26 -13.55
N PRO A 130 8.14 14.01 -14.85
CA PRO A 130 7.07 14.69 -15.56
C PRO A 130 5.74 14.63 -14.79
N GLU A 131 4.98 15.73 -14.82
CA GLU A 131 3.76 15.88 -14.02
C GLU A 131 2.77 14.73 -14.22
N ASP A 132 2.54 14.31 -15.46
CA ASP A 132 1.62 13.21 -15.79
C ASP A 132 2.08 11.87 -15.19
N ARG A 133 3.39 11.60 -15.19
CA ARG A 133 3.95 10.37 -14.60
C ARG A 133 3.86 10.42 -13.08
N ARG A 134 4.16 11.56 -12.47
CA ARG A 134 4.00 11.78 -11.03
C ARG A 134 2.54 11.56 -10.62
N ARG A 135 1.60 12.18 -11.34
CA ARG A 135 0.16 12.07 -11.08
C ARG A 135 -0.33 10.63 -11.23
N MET A 136 0.07 9.94 -12.30
CA MET A 136 -0.23 8.52 -12.50
C MET A 136 0.27 7.66 -11.34
N LEU A 137 1.50 7.89 -10.85
CA LEU A 137 2.05 7.15 -9.71
C LEU A 137 1.28 7.42 -8.42
N LEU A 138 0.90 8.67 -8.15
CA LEU A 138 0.07 9.02 -7.00
C LEU A 138 -1.30 8.33 -7.10
N LEU A 139 -1.97 8.41 -8.24
CA LEU A 139 -3.25 7.73 -8.42
C LEU A 139 -3.12 6.21 -8.20
N ALA A 140 -2.05 5.60 -8.71
CA ALA A 140 -1.83 4.16 -8.59
C ALA A 140 -1.50 3.70 -7.16
N TYR A 141 -0.56 4.38 -6.49
CA TYR A 141 0.02 3.93 -5.22
C TYR A 141 -0.50 4.66 -4.00
N TYR A 142 -0.84 5.95 -4.14
CA TYR A 142 -1.41 6.77 -3.08
C TYR A 142 -2.93 6.60 -3.05
N ASP A 143 -3.64 6.91 -4.15
CA ASP A 143 -5.11 6.85 -4.19
C ASP A 143 -5.67 5.46 -4.49
N GLY A 144 -4.79 4.48 -4.74
CA GLY A 144 -5.18 3.09 -4.84
C GLY A 144 -5.92 2.70 -6.12
N TRP A 145 -5.79 3.49 -7.19
CA TRP A 145 -6.48 3.22 -8.45
C TRP A 145 -6.01 1.89 -9.07
N SER A 146 -6.96 1.18 -9.67
CA SER A 146 -6.65 -0.01 -10.46
C SER A 146 -6.00 0.38 -11.79
N ARG A 147 -5.27 -0.55 -12.40
CA ARG A 147 -4.66 -0.33 -13.73
C ARG A 147 -5.72 -0.10 -14.81
N ASP A 148 -6.89 -0.70 -14.65
CA ASP A 148 -8.04 -0.51 -15.55
C ASP A 148 -8.65 0.89 -15.40
N ALA A 149 -8.80 1.38 -14.15
CA ALA A 149 -9.26 2.74 -13.89
C ALA A 149 -8.27 3.79 -14.45
N LEU A 150 -6.97 3.54 -14.28
CA LEU A 150 -5.92 4.39 -14.88
C LEU A 150 -5.93 4.34 -16.41
N SER A 151 -6.22 3.18 -17.00
CA SER A 151 -6.34 3.02 -18.45
C SER A 151 -7.47 3.88 -19.02
N ILE A 152 -8.62 3.90 -18.35
CA ILE A 152 -9.75 4.76 -18.71
C ILE A 152 -9.41 6.24 -18.51
N TYR A 153 -8.81 6.59 -17.37
CA TYR A 153 -8.47 7.98 -17.05
C TYR A 153 -7.42 8.59 -17.98
N LEU A 154 -6.41 7.81 -18.36
CA LEU A 154 -5.31 8.26 -19.22
C LEU A 154 -5.59 8.06 -20.72
N ASP A 155 -6.76 7.51 -21.08
CA ASP A 155 -7.12 7.11 -22.45
C ASP A 155 -6.01 6.30 -23.14
N ALA A 156 -5.49 5.31 -22.41
CA ALA A 156 -4.34 4.52 -22.83
C ALA A 156 -4.55 3.03 -22.49
N PRO A 157 -4.09 2.08 -23.32
CA PRO A 157 -4.34 0.68 -23.05
C PRO A 157 -3.56 0.18 -21.81
N PRO A 158 -4.06 -0.83 -21.05
CA PRO A 158 -3.48 -1.24 -19.77
C PRO A 158 -2.00 -1.63 -19.82
N HIS A 159 -1.54 -2.19 -20.94
CA HIS A 159 -0.13 -2.55 -21.14
C HIS A 159 0.79 -1.31 -21.23
N ALA A 160 0.30 -0.21 -21.82
CA ALA A 160 1.02 1.05 -21.90
C ALA A 160 1.11 1.69 -20.51
N VAL A 161 0.00 1.76 -19.77
CA VAL A 161 -0.04 2.24 -18.38
C VAL A 161 0.93 1.47 -17.50
N ASN A 162 0.93 0.13 -17.60
CA ASN A 162 1.88 -0.70 -16.85
C ASN A 162 3.33 -0.31 -17.20
N THR A 163 3.65 -0.23 -18.49
CA THR A 163 5.00 0.15 -18.96
C THR A 163 5.43 1.52 -18.43
N TRP A 164 4.54 2.51 -18.42
CA TRP A 164 4.83 3.84 -17.87
C TRP A 164 5.06 3.81 -16.37
N ILE A 165 4.27 3.05 -15.62
CA ILE A 165 4.48 2.86 -14.17
C ILE A 165 5.86 2.26 -13.92
N TRP A 166 6.21 1.15 -14.57
CA TRP A 166 7.50 0.48 -14.38
C TRP A 166 8.68 1.41 -14.69
N ARG A 167 8.61 2.17 -15.80
CA ARG A 167 9.65 3.14 -16.17
C ARG A 167 9.77 4.27 -15.14
N SER A 168 8.65 4.81 -14.68
CA SER A 168 8.64 5.90 -13.71
C SER A 168 9.17 5.45 -12.34
N VAL A 169 8.85 4.22 -11.92
CA VAL A 169 9.41 3.63 -10.68
C VAL A 169 10.91 3.39 -10.80
N ALA A 170 11.40 2.90 -11.95
CA ALA A 170 12.83 2.73 -12.17
C ALA A 170 13.60 4.06 -12.13
N GLU A 171 13.02 5.13 -12.69
CA GLU A 171 13.57 6.49 -12.64
C GLU A 171 13.61 7.03 -11.21
N LEU A 172 12.56 6.78 -10.41
CA LEU A 172 12.55 7.12 -8.98
C LEU A 172 13.60 6.35 -8.19
N ASP A 173 13.74 5.05 -8.42
CA ASP A 173 14.74 4.23 -7.73
C ASP A 173 16.16 4.73 -8.01
N ALA A 174 16.47 5.07 -9.26
CA ALA A 174 17.75 5.67 -9.63
C ALA A 174 18.01 7.01 -8.89
N CYS A 175 17.01 7.88 -8.77
CA CYS A 175 17.13 9.13 -8.01
C CYS A 175 17.30 8.89 -6.50
N LEU A 176 16.62 7.90 -5.95
CA LEU A 176 16.74 7.55 -4.52
C LEU A 176 18.11 6.96 -4.17
N GLN A 177 18.78 6.34 -5.15
CA GLN A 177 20.12 5.79 -5.01
C GLN A 177 21.24 6.82 -5.25
N SER A 178 20.96 7.94 -5.91
CA SER A 178 21.90 9.08 -6.05
C SER A 178 22.09 9.85 -4.74
#